data_AF-A0A218QP63-F1
#
_entry.id   AF-A0A218QP63-F1
#
_cell.length_a   1.000
_cell.length_b   1.000
_cell.length_c   1.000
_cell.angle_alpha   90.00
_cell.angle_beta   90.00
_cell.angle_gamma   90.00
#
_symmetry.space_group_name_H-M   'P 1'
#
loop_
_entity.id
_entity.type
_entity.pdbx_description
1 polymer ?
#
loop_
_entity_poly.entity_id
_entity_poly.type
_entity_poly.pdbx_seq_one_letter_code
_entity_poly.pdbx_strand_id
1 'polypeptide(L)'
;MEKIELQLDEKTLEKARWLAKSRHCDLSQLITDAIDQLAVTEPPKDRLLGLYADEPELIDEILEEIMRDRAAHPLNQRFGQSTT
;
A
#
# COMPACT_ATOMS: atom_id res chain seq x y z
N MET A 1 20.81 -23.42 11.41
CA MET A 1 20.20 -22.30 12.17
C MET A 1 21.26 -21.71 13.06
N GLU A 2 21.56 -20.44 12.87
CA GLU A 2 22.49 -19.70 13.72
C GLU A 2 21.70 -18.92 14.77
N LYS A 3 22.24 -18.80 15.99
CA LYS A 3 21.63 -18.01 17.06
C LYS A 3 22.23 -16.63 17.04
N ILE A 4 21.39 -15.61 17.00
CA ILE A 4 21.79 -14.21 17.15
C ILE A 4 21.32 -13.70 18.52
N GLU A 5 22.18 -12.96 19.20
CA GLU A 5 21.83 -12.22 20.42
C GLU A 5 21.70 -10.75 20.06
N LEU A 6 20.56 -10.14 20.41
CA LEU A 6 20.25 -8.76 20.09
C LEU A 6 19.98 -8.00 21.39
N GLN A 7 20.70 -6.90 21.59
CA GLN A 7 20.40 -5.96 22.67
C GLN A 7 19.46 -4.88 22.14
N LEU A 8 18.31 -4.73 22.78
CA LEU A 8 17.32 -3.71 22.50
C LEU A 8 17.07 -2.92 23.77
N ASP A 9 16.80 -1.63 23.63
CA ASP A 9 16.25 -0.86 24.73
C ASP A 9 14.83 -1.35 25.08
N GLU A 10 14.42 -1.10 26.31
CA GLU A 10 13.15 -1.60 26.86
C GLU A 10 11.94 -1.12 26.03
N LYS A 11 11.95 0.13 25.56
CA LYS A 11 10.84 0.69 24.76
C LYS A 11 10.74 0.02 23.40
N THR A 12 11.87 -0.26 22.75
CA THR A 12 11.90 -0.96 21.47
C THR A 12 11.47 -2.43 21.64
N LEU A 13 11.87 -3.07 22.74
CA LEU A 13 11.43 -4.44 23.06
C LEU A 13 9.93 -4.53 23.29
N GLU A 14 9.33 -3.59 24.02
CA GLU A 14 7.88 -3.53 24.22
C GLU A 14 7.12 -3.36 22.90
N LYS A 15 7.57 -2.45 22.04
CA LYS A 15 6.98 -2.25 20.71
C LYS A 15 7.06 -3.51 19.86
N ALA A 16 8.21 -4.18 19.86
CA ALA A 16 8.38 -5.43 19.12
C ALA A 16 7.43 -6.53 19.62
N ARG A 17 7.28 -6.67 20.95
CA ARG A 17 6.33 -7.62 21.54
C ARG A 17 4.88 -7.30 21.21
N TRP A 18 4.50 -6.02 21.25
CA TRP A 18 3.17 -5.58 20.89
C TRP A 18 2.87 -5.86 19.42
N LEU A 19 3.82 -5.56 18.53
CA LEU A 19 3.68 -5.78 17.09
C LEU A 19 3.58 -7.27 16.76
N ALA A 20 4.37 -8.12 17.42
CA ALA A 20 4.31 -9.57 17.30
C ALA A 20 2.93 -10.12 17.71
N LYS A 21 2.42 -9.66 18.86
CA LYS A 21 1.06 -10.03 19.33
C LYS A 21 -0.02 -9.59 18.34
N SER A 22 0.06 -8.36 17.83
CA SER A 22 -0.91 -7.83 16.86
C SER A 22 -0.94 -8.61 15.55
N ARG A 23 0.19 -9.21 15.16
CA ARG A 23 0.33 -10.01 13.94
C ARG A 23 0.18 -11.51 14.18
N HIS A 24 -0.13 -11.92 15.42
CA HIS A 24 -0.22 -13.31 15.87
C HIS A 24 1.02 -14.14 15.52
N CYS A 25 2.20 -13.53 15.57
CA CYS A 25 3.48 -14.17 15.26
C CYS A 25 4.45 -14.09 16.44
N ASP A 26 5.47 -14.95 16.41
CA ASP A 26 6.57 -14.90 17.37
C ASP A 26 7.56 -13.78 17.05
N LEU A 27 8.31 -13.34 18.06
CA LEU A 27 9.31 -12.27 17.89
C LEU A 27 10.38 -12.65 16.85
N SER A 28 10.76 -13.93 16.78
CA SER A 28 11.69 -14.44 15.79
C SER A 28 11.14 -14.33 14.37
N GLN A 29 9.87 -14.69 14.17
CA GLN A 29 9.18 -14.55 12.88
C GLN A 29 9.06 -13.09 12.48
N LEU A 30 8.69 -12.22 13.42
CA LEU A 30 8.63 -10.78 13.17
C LEU A 30 9.99 -10.21 12.71
N ILE A 31 11.09 -10.65 13.33
CA ILE A 31 12.44 -10.22 12.96
C ILE A 31 12.83 -10.75 11.58
N THR A 32 12.55 -12.03 11.29
CA THR A 32 12.79 -12.61 9.96
C THR A 32 12.02 -11.86 8.88
N ASP A 33 10.72 -11.63 9.07
CA ASP A 33 9.87 -10.90 8.12
C ASP A 33 10.36 -9.47 7.90
N ALA A 34 10.80 -8.80 8.98
CA ALA A 34 11.35 -7.46 8.89
C ALA A 34 12.66 -7.44 8.10
N ILE A 35 13.55 -8.40 8.32
CA ILE A 35 14.79 -8.54 7.55
C ILE A 35 14.47 -8.83 6.09
N ASP A 36 13.55 -9.74 5.80
CA ASP A 36 13.15 -10.08 4.43
C ASP A 36 12.59 -8.85 3.71
N GLN A 37 11.72 -8.08 4.36
CA GLN A 37 11.18 -6.82 3.80
C GLN A 37 12.27 -5.77 3.56
N LEU A 38 13.24 -5.63 4.47
CA LEU A 38 14.34 -4.67 4.33
C LEU A 38 15.40 -5.13 3.33
N ALA A 39 15.54 -6.44 3.13
CA ALA A 39 16.47 -7.05 2.18
C ALA A 39 15.96 -6.99 0.73
N VAL A 40 14.67 -6.67 0.52
CA VAL A 40 14.12 -6.33 -0.80
C VAL A 40 14.83 -5.07 -1.32
N THR A 41 15.95 -5.30 -2.02
CA THR A 41 16.87 -4.28 -2.51
C THR A 41 16.37 -3.66 -3.82
N GLU A 42 15.52 -4.39 -4.55
CA GLU A 42 14.79 -3.84 -5.68
C GLU A 42 13.44 -3.33 -5.18
N PRO A 43 13.09 -2.04 -5.40
CA PRO A 43 11.70 -1.65 -5.22
C PRO A 43 10.85 -2.65 -5.99
N PRO A 44 9.68 -3.08 -5.46
CA PRO A 44 8.77 -3.88 -6.27
C PRO A 44 8.66 -3.15 -7.59
N LYS A 45 9.04 -3.80 -8.71
CA LYS A 45 8.73 -3.30 -10.04
C LYS A 45 7.24 -3.05 -9.96
N ASP A 46 6.87 -1.79 -9.80
CA ASP A 46 5.50 -1.41 -9.56
C ASP A 46 4.82 -1.81 -10.85
N ARG A 47 4.27 -3.02 -10.86
CA ARG A 47 3.82 -3.68 -12.08
C ARG A 47 2.71 -2.86 -12.74
N LEU A 48 2.14 -1.92 -11.97
CA LEU A 48 1.11 -0.98 -12.34
C LEU A 48 1.67 0.25 -13.08
N LEU A 49 2.84 0.77 -12.72
CA LEU A 49 3.44 1.94 -13.39
C LEU A 49 4.08 1.49 -14.71
N GLY A 50 3.35 1.74 -15.80
CA GLY A 50 3.78 1.43 -17.17
C GLY A 50 3.03 0.27 -17.84
N LEU A 51 1.96 -0.28 -17.23
CA LEU A 51 1.10 -1.30 -17.86
C LEU A 51 0.61 -0.91 -19.25
N TYR A 52 0.41 0.39 -19.45
CA TYR A 52 -0.12 0.97 -20.67
C TYR A 52 0.83 2.02 -21.24
N ALA A 53 2.13 1.92 -20.93
CA ALA A 53 3.13 2.87 -21.46
C ALA A 53 3.22 2.82 -22.99
N ASP A 54 2.98 1.63 -23.58
CA ASP A 54 2.99 1.40 -25.02
C ASP A 54 1.63 1.69 -25.69
N GLU A 55 0.58 1.95 -24.89
CA GLU A 55 -0.78 2.23 -25.35
C GLU A 55 -1.37 3.47 -24.62
N PRO A 56 -0.73 4.65 -24.74
CA PRO A 56 -1.18 5.84 -24.02
C PRO A 56 -2.59 6.29 -24.43
N GLU A 57 -2.98 6.08 -25.68
CA GLU A 57 -4.32 6.45 -26.19
C GLU A 57 -5.44 5.63 -25.52
N LEU A 58 -5.17 4.38 -25.15
CA LEU A 58 -6.13 3.53 -24.45
C LEU A 58 -6.42 4.06 -23.03
N ILE A 59 -5.40 4.61 -22.37
CA ILE A 59 -5.55 5.23 -21.05
C ILE A 59 -6.40 6.50 -21.15
N ASP A 60 -6.20 7.31 -22.19
CA ASP A 60 -6.99 8.51 -22.43
C ASP A 60 -8.47 8.16 -22.64
N GLU A 61 -8.78 7.12 -23.42
CA GLU A 61 -10.16 6.65 -23.65
C GLU A 61 -10.83 6.18 -22.35
N ILE A 62 -10.13 5.38 -21.55
CA ILE A 62 -10.62 4.91 -20.24
C ILE A 62 -10.87 6.10 -19.30
N LEU A 63 -9.97 7.08 -19.27
CA LEU A 63 -10.14 8.29 -18.47
C LEU A 63 -11.35 9.11 -18.93
N GLU A 64 -11.55 9.29 -20.23
CA GLU A 64 -12.71 10.00 -20.78
C GLU A 64 -14.04 9.32 -20.42
N GLU A 65 -14.11 7.98 -20.47
CA GLU A 65 -15.29 7.23 -20.03
C GLU A 65 -15.55 7.42 -18.53
N ILE A 66 -14.54 7.24 -17.69
CA ILE A 66 -14.65 7.46 -16.24
C ILE A 66 -15.10 8.88 -15.91
N MET A 67 -14.59 9.88 -16.63
CA MET A 67 -14.97 11.28 -16.44
C MET A 67 -16.43 11.55 -16.84
N ARG A 68 -16.91 10.95 -17.94
CA ARG A 68 -18.31 11.04 -18.35
C ARG A 68 -19.25 10.41 -17.32
N ASP A 69 -18.92 9.20 -16.86
CA ASP A 69 -19.71 8.51 -15.84
C ASP A 69 -19.70 9.25 -14.51
N ARG A 70 -18.54 9.80 -14.11
CA ARG A 70 -18.45 10.65 -12.92
C ARG A 70 -19.32 11.88 -13.05
N ALA A 71 -19.32 12.56 -14.20
CA ALA A 71 -20.17 13.73 -14.42
C ALA A 71 -21.67 13.37 -14.42
N ALA A 72 -22.03 12.22 -14.97
CA ALA A 72 -23.40 11.72 -15.01
C ALA A 72 -23.87 11.17 -13.65
N HIS A 73 -22.97 10.90 -12.70
CA HIS A 73 -23.31 10.27 -11.44
C HIS A 73 -24.31 11.11 -10.62
N PRO A 74 -25.42 10.53 -10.10
CA PRO A 74 -26.48 11.27 -9.41
C PRO A 74 -26.03 12.12 -8.22
N LEU A 75 -24.96 11.68 -7.52
CA LEU A 75 -24.38 12.43 -6.41
C LEU A 75 -23.74 13.77 -6.84
N ASN A 76 -23.29 13.87 -8.09
CA ASN A 76 -22.67 15.08 -8.63
C ASN A 76 -23.70 16.03 -9.27
N GLN A 77 -24.93 15.58 -9.51
CA GLN A 77 -26.02 16.40 -10.02
C GLN A 77 -26.77 17.18 -8.92
N ARG A 78 -26.78 16.67 -7.68
CA ARG A 78 -27.54 17.25 -6.56
C ARG A 78 -27.00 18.58 -6.01
N PHE A 79 -25.75 18.92 -6.27
CA PHE A 79 -25.14 20.15 -5.76
C PHE A 79 -25.31 21.37 -6.68
N GLY A 80 -25.84 21.18 -7.90
CA GLY A 80 -26.06 22.26 -8.87
C GLY A 80 -27.41 22.99 -8.78
N GLN A 81 -28.35 22.51 -7.96
CA GLN A 81 -29.73 23.03 -7.92
C GLN A 81 -30.05 23.88 -6.67
N SER A 82 -29.07 24.14 -5.79
CA SER A 82 -29.34 24.78 -4.49
C SER A 82 -29.12 26.30 -4.47
N THR A 83 -29.02 26.95 -5.63
CA THR A 83 -28.97 28.42 -5.74
C THR A 83 -30.02 28.89 -6.74
N THR A 84 -31.26 29.03 -6.29
CA THR A 84 -32.26 29.90 -6.93
C THR A 84 -33.10 30.53 -5.83
#